data_AF-D0GNH7-F1
#
_entry.id   AF-D0GNH7-F1
#
_cell.length_a   1.000
_cell.length_b   1.000
_cell.length_c   1.000
_cell.angle_alpha   90.00
_cell.angle_beta   90.00
_cell.angle_gamma   90.00
#
_symmetry.space_group_name_H-M   'P 1'
#
loop_
_entity.id
_entity.type
_entity.pdbx_description
1 polymer ?
#
loop_
_entity_poly.entity_id
_entity_poly.type
_entity_poly.pdbx_seq_one_letter_code
_entity_poly.pdbx_strand_id
1 'polypeptide(L)'
;MKILNIKFRKTKKVYPFLIGKYENYQKGDHVIVDTIRGEQIGIVIGMTDKFGEESEEKDDVKIREVKRKLTDKEVEKLKELDEKANDAYFKCKKIVKSILPEMNLVIGEYTFDENKL
;
A
#
# COMPACT_ATOMS: atom_id res chain seq x y z
N MET A 1 18.67 -12.14 3.54
CA MET A 1 17.47 -11.70 2.79
C MET A 1 17.44 -10.19 2.82
N LYS A 2 17.00 -9.54 1.76
CA LYS A 2 16.93 -8.09 1.68
C LYS A 2 15.51 -7.62 2.00
N ILE A 3 15.39 -6.55 2.77
CA ILE A 3 14.09 -5.99 3.19
C ILE A 3 13.96 -4.57 2.65
N LEU A 4 12.79 -4.27 2.11
CA LEU A 4 12.38 -2.91 1.78
C LEU A 4 11.44 -2.38 2.84
N ASN A 5 11.66 -1.13 3.23
CA ASN A 5 10.68 -0.36 3.96
C ASN A 5 9.76 0.31 2.94
N ILE A 6 8.48 -0.05 2.98
CA ILE A 6 7.48 0.42 2.03
C ILE A 6 6.48 1.29 2.76
N LYS A 7 6.30 2.50 2.24
CA LYS A 7 5.31 3.47 2.72
C LYS A 7 4.05 3.39 1.87
N PHE A 8 2.91 3.10 2.49
CA PHE A 8 1.62 3.10 1.79
C PHE A 8 1.18 4.51 1.37
N ARG A 9 0.66 4.64 0.16
CA ARG A 9 0.36 5.94 -0.47
C ARG A 9 -0.65 6.77 0.32
N LYS A 10 -1.75 6.15 0.76
CA LYS A 10 -2.84 6.86 1.47
C LYS A 10 -2.64 6.91 2.98
N THR A 11 -2.41 5.77 3.62
CA THR A 11 -2.29 5.71 5.09
C THR A 11 -0.96 6.24 5.62
N LYS A 12 0.06 6.39 4.77
CA LYS A 12 1.43 6.82 5.10
C LYS A 12 2.15 5.89 6.09
N LYS A 13 1.56 4.76 6.47
CA LYS A 13 2.20 3.76 7.32
C LYS A 13 3.34 3.08 6.59
N VAL A 14 4.38 2.70 7.34
CA VAL A 14 5.57 2.05 6.83
C VAL A 14 5.60 0.62 7.36
N TYR A 15 5.82 -0.34 6.47
CA TYR A 15 5.96 -1.74 6.83
C TYR A 15 7.14 -2.39 6.06
N PRO A 16 7.80 -3.38 6.67
CA PRO A 16 8.85 -4.16 6.02
C PRO A 16 8.25 -5.18 5.04
N PHE A 17 8.91 -5.36 3.90
CA PHE A 17 8.61 -6.39 2.91
C PHE A 17 9.90 -7.05 2.39
N LEU A 18 9.83 -8.34 2.10
CA LEU A 18 10.93 -9.11 1.51
C LEU A 18 10.99 -8.88 0.00
N ILE A 19 12.19 -8.93 -0.57
CA ILE A 19 12.39 -8.91 -2.03
C ILE A 19 13.08 -10.17 -2.53
N GLY A 20 12.75 -10.55 -3.77
CA GLY A 20 13.44 -11.64 -4.46
C GLY A 20 14.93 -11.37 -4.67
N LYS A 21 15.74 -12.44 -4.79
CA LYS A 21 17.21 -12.37 -4.87
C LYS A 21 17.78 -11.54 -6.02
N TYR A 22 16.99 -11.28 -7.07
CA TYR A 22 17.45 -10.65 -8.32
C TYR A 22 16.79 -9.30 -8.62
N GLU A 23 15.94 -8.80 -7.72
CA GLU A 23 15.24 -7.54 -7.95
C GLU A 23 16.00 -6.36 -7.36
N ASN A 24 16.20 -5.32 -8.18
CA ASN A 24 16.85 -4.08 -7.78
C ASN A 24 15.80 -2.98 -7.62
N TYR A 25 15.57 -2.57 -6.38
CA TYR A 25 14.66 -1.49 -6.02
C TYR A 25 15.43 -0.29 -5.50
N GLN A 26 14.94 0.90 -5.84
CA GLN A 26 15.49 2.17 -5.40
C GLN A 26 14.48 2.95 -4.57
N LYS A 27 14.98 3.84 -3.72
CA LYS A 27 14.14 4.78 -2.98
C LYS A 27 13.33 5.63 -3.98
N GLY A 28 12.03 5.72 -3.77
CA GLY A 28 11.09 6.42 -4.65
C GLY A 28 10.35 5.49 -5.62
N ASP A 29 10.79 4.24 -5.77
CA ASP A 29 10.09 3.27 -6.61
C ASP A 29 8.68 2.99 -6.09
N HIS A 30 7.72 2.98 -7.01
CA HIS A 30 6.38 2.50 -6.73
C HIS A 30 6.33 0.99 -6.93
N VAL A 31 5.70 0.29 -5.98
CA VAL A 31 5.64 -1.17 -5.95
C VAL A 31 4.25 -1.66 -5.59
N ILE A 32 3.89 -2.83 -6.12
CA ILE A 32 2.72 -3.60 -5.69
C ILE A 32 3.20 -4.57 -4.60
N VAL A 33 2.48 -4.60 -3.49
CA VAL A 33 2.71 -5.53 -2.39
C VAL A 33 1.45 -6.33 -2.09
N ASP A 34 1.62 -7.60 -1.74
CA ASP A 34 0.52 -8.41 -1.24
C ASP A 34 0.32 -8.14 0.24
N THR A 35 -0.92 -7.85 0.65
CA THR A 35 -1.31 -7.68 2.05
C THR A 35 -2.43 -8.65 2.42
N ILE A 36 -2.76 -8.76 3.71
CA ILE A 36 -3.95 -9.50 4.15
C ILE A 36 -5.27 -8.93 3.60
N ARG A 37 -5.26 -7.66 3.13
CA ARG A 37 -6.43 -6.98 2.54
C ARG A 37 -6.40 -7.00 1.01
N GLY A 38 -5.48 -7.76 0.41
CA GLY A 38 -5.25 -7.80 -1.03
C GLY A 38 -4.04 -6.96 -1.46
N GLU A 39 -3.92 -6.78 -2.77
CA GLU A 39 -2.85 -6.00 -3.37
C GLU A 39 -2.97 -4.52 -3.01
N GLN A 40 -1.85 -3.93 -2.62
CA GLN A 40 -1.76 -2.52 -2.29
C GLN A 40 -0.53 -1.88 -2.93
N ILE A 41 -0.59 -0.55 -3.09
CA ILE A 41 0.47 0.22 -3.74
C ILE A 41 1.26 0.97 -2.68
N GLY A 42 2.58 0.82 -2.74
CA GLY A 42 3.50 1.45 -1.83
C GLY A 42 4.66 2.14 -2.55
N ILE A 43 5.41 2.92 -1.77
CA ILE A 43 6.62 3.61 -2.21
C ILE A 43 7.79 3.11 -1.38
N VAL A 44 8.87 2.71 -2.04
CA VAL A 44 10.11 2.31 -1.37
C VAL A 44 10.74 3.52 -0.73
N ILE A 45 10.94 3.50 0.59
CA ILE A 45 11.59 4.61 1.32
C ILE A 45 13.03 4.30 1.74
N GLY A 46 13.42 3.03 1.71
CA GLY A 46 14.76 2.57 2.05
C GLY A 46 14.87 1.05 2.07
N MET A 47 16.09 0.57 2.23
CA MET A 47 16.45 -0.85 2.22
C MET A 47 17.29 -1.16 3.45
N THR A 48 17.08 -2.33 4.06
CA THR A 48 17.91 -2.85 5.15
C THR A 48 18.36 -4.27 4.86
N ASP A 49 19.63 -4.54 5.16
CA ASP A 49 20.26 -5.86 5.02
C ASP A 49 20.05 -6.73 6.26
N LYS A 50 19.55 -6.15 7.36
CA LYS A 50 19.30 -6.85 8.62
C LYS A 50 17.80 -6.94 8.90
N PHE A 51 17.31 -8.18 8.99
CA PHE A 51 16.20 -8.50 9.87
C PHE A 51 16.77 -8.36 11.28
N GLY A 52 16.38 -7.32 12.03
CA GLY A 52 16.76 -7.28 13.45
C GLY A 52 16.12 -8.47 14.14
N GLU A 53 16.91 -9.25 14.87
CA GLU A 53 16.46 -10.35 15.74
C GLU A 53 15.48 -9.86 16.85
N GLU A 54 15.22 -8.56 16.97
CA GLU A 54 14.32 -7.96 17.97
C GLU A 54 12.82 -7.94 17.56
N SER A 55 12.40 -8.75 16.60
CA SER A 55 10.96 -8.91 16.28
C SER A 55 10.41 -10.29 16.63
N GLU A 56 11.12 -11.05 17.47
CA GLU A 56 10.68 -12.35 18.02
C GLU A 56 9.48 -12.24 19.00
N GLU A 57 9.03 -11.05 19.37
CA GLU A 57 7.88 -10.87 20.29
C GLU A 57 6.56 -10.46 19.62
N LYS A 58 6.45 -10.53 18.28
CA LYS A 58 5.16 -10.30 17.60
C LYS A 58 4.81 -11.45 16.66
N ASP A 59 4.40 -12.53 17.31
CA ASP A 59 4.01 -13.85 16.82
C ASP A 59 2.88 -13.91 15.75
N ASP A 60 2.70 -12.92 14.85
CA ASP A 60 1.67 -13.04 13.80
C ASP A 60 1.84 -12.22 12.51
N VAL A 61 2.88 -11.39 12.37
CA VAL A 61 3.08 -10.64 11.11
C VAL A 61 4.13 -11.33 10.26
N LYS A 62 3.71 -12.39 9.53
CA LYS A 62 4.52 -12.94 8.43
C LYS A 62 4.90 -11.81 7.49
N ILE A 63 6.20 -11.48 7.42
CA ILE A 63 6.70 -10.48 6.48
C ILE A 63 6.40 -10.97 5.08
N ARG A 64 5.66 -10.16 4.32
CA ARG A 64 5.22 -10.50 2.97
C ARG A 64 6.23 -10.02 1.94
N GLU A 65 6.12 -10.54 0.73
CA GLU A 65 7.00 -10.19 -0.37
C GLU A 65 6.46 -9.00 -1.16
N VAL A 66 7.38 -8.25 -1.75
CA VAL A 66 7.06 -7.31 -2.82
C VAL A 66 6.73 -8.11 -4.07
N LYS A 67 5.59 -7.80 -4.70
CA LYS A 67 5.13 -8.53 -5.87
C LYS A 67 5.89 -8.12 -7.12
N ARG A 68 6.00 -6.80 -7.35
CA ARG A 68 6.79 -6.20 -8.43
C ARG A 68 6.86 -4.68 -8.32
N LYS A 69 7.79 -4.10 -9.08
CA LYS A 69 7.82 -2.66 -9.40
C LYS A 69 6.73 -2.27 -10.40
N LEU A 70 6.17 -1.06 -10.25
CA LEU A 70 5.32 -0.43 -11.26
C LEU A 70 6.19 0.21 -12.35
N THR A 71 5.71 0.15 -13.59
CA THR A 71 6.28 0.94 -14.70
C THR A 71 5.84 2.40 -14.62
N ASP A 72 6.55 3.30 -15.31
CA ASP A 72 6.22 4.74 -15.28
C ASP A 72 4.78 5.03 -15.75
N LYS A 73 4.30 4.33 -16.80
CA LYS A 73 2.92 4.42 -17.28
C LYS A 73 1.90 4.00 -16.22
N GLU A 74 2.23 2.96 -15.44
CA GLU A 74 1.38 2.51 -14.34
C GLU A 74 1.38 3.50 -13.18
N VAL A 75 2.51 4.17 -12.93
CA VAL A 75 2.62 5.24 -11.93
C VAL A 75 1.78 6.46 -12.31
N GLU A 76 1.77 6.83 -13.59
CA GLU A 76 0.92 7.92 -14.11
C GLU A 76 -0.57 7.63 -13.86
N LYS A 77 -1.02 6.39 -14.07
CA LYS A 77 -2.39 5.95 -13.80
C LYS A 77 -2.83 6.12 -12.35
N LEU A 78 -1.90 6.15 -11.39
CA LEU A 78 -2.23 6.29 -9.97
C LEU A 78 -2.95 7.60 -9.64
N LYS A 79 -2.69 8.65 -10.42
CA LYS A 79 -3.39 9.93 -10.26
C LYS A 79 -4.87 9.79 -10.61
N GLU A 80 -5.17 9.11 -11.73
CA GLU A 80 -6.55 8.84 -12.15
C GLU A 80 -7.29 7.98 -11.13
N LEU A 81 -6.63 6.95 -10.58
CA LEU A 81 -7.18 6.13 -9.50
C LEU A 81 -7.51 6.95 -8.25
N ASP A 82 -6.63 7.89 -7.90
CA ASP A 82 -6.81 8.78 -6.76
C ASP A 82 -8.00 9.72 -6.95
N GLU A 83 -8.17 10.25 -8.17
CA GLU A 83 -9.32 11.11 -8.53
C GLU A 83 -10.63 10.32 -8.47
N LYS A 84 -10.69 9.13 -9.08
CA LYS A 84 -11.85 8.24 -8.99
C LYS A 84 -12.20 7.88 -7.54
N ALA A 85 -11.20 7.53 -6.73
CA ALA A 85 -11.40 7.17 -5.33
C ALA A 85 -11.97 8.35 -4.52
N ASN A 86 -11.49 9.57 -4.80
CA ASN A 86 -11.95 10.78 -4.14
C ASN A 86 -13.43 11.09 -4.48
N ASP A 87 -13.80 10.97 -5.75
CA ASP A 87 -15.18 11.17 -6.20
C ASP A 87 -16.14 10.16 -5.54
N ALA A 88 -15.75 8.88 -5.49
CA ALA A 88 -16.52 7.84 -4.84
C ALA A 88 -16.60 8.07 -3.32
N TYR A 89 -15.49 8.45 -2.68
CA TYR A 89 -15.43 8.78 -1.26
C TYR A 89 -16.42 9.90 -0.89
N PHE A 90 -16.49 10.99 -1.65
CA PHE A 90 -17.42 12.09 -1.35
C PHE A 90 -18.89 11.70 -1.54
N LYS A 91 -19.20 10.85 -2.52
CA LYS A 91 -20.55 10.28 -2.69
C LYS A 91 -20.91 9.43 -1.47
N CYS A 92 -20.05 8.49 -1.08
CA CYS A 92 -20.27 7.64 0.09
C CYS A 92 -20.35 8.43 1.39
N LYS A 93 -19.53 9.48 1.56
CA LYS A 93 -19.52 10.34 2.75
C LYS A 93 -20.86 11.05 2.96
N LYS A 94 -21.50 11.51 1.89
CA LYS A 94 -22.84 12.11 1.97
C LYS A 94 -23.89 11.11 2.47
N ILE A 95 -23.83 9.88 1.95
CA ILE A 95 -24.75 8.78 2.32
C ILE A 95 -24.52 8.33 3.77
N VAL A 96 -23.27 8.12 4.17
CA VAL A 96 -22.92 7.70 5.54
C VAL A 96 -23.35 8.76 6.54
N LYS A 97 -23.16 10.05 6.25
CA LYS A 97 -23.61 11.12 7.15
C LYS A 97 -25.12 11.10 7.40
N SER A 98 -25.92 10.64 6.44
CA SER A 98 -27.38 10.57 6.60
C SER A 98 -27.88 9.28 7.24
N ILE A 99 -27.21 8.15 7.00
CA ILE A 99 -27.69 6.81 7.43
C ILE A 99 -26.95 6.31 8.68
N LEU A 100 -25.68 6.66 8.82
CA LEU A 100 -24.76 6.19 9.87
C LEU A 100 -23.95 7.38 10.43
N PRO A 101 -24.59 8.36 11.09
CA PRO A 101 -23.96 9.64 11.46
C PRO A 101 -22.76 9.50 12.41
N GLU A 102 -22.70 8.43 13.20
CA GLU A 102 -21.57 8.11 14.08
C GLU A 102 -20.34 7.57 13.33
N MET A 103 -20.51 7.09 12.09
CA MET A 103 -19.42 6.52 11.29
C MET A 103 -18.64 7.63 10.59
N ASN A 104 -17.32 7.65 10.81
CA ASN A 104 -16.42 8.57 10.12
C ASN A 104 -15.65 7.88 8.99
N LEU A 105 -16.04 8.14 7.74
CA LEU A 105 -15.27 7.73 6.57
C LEU A 105 -13.98 8.57 6.48
N VAL A 106 -12.82 7.92 6.58
CA VAL A 106 -11.52 8.62 6.62
C VAL A 106 -10.86 8.70 5.25
N ILE A 107 -10.79 7.59 4.51
CA ILE A 107 -10.06 7.46 3.22
C ILE A 107 -10.78 6.42 2.34
N GLY A 108 -10.77 6.60 1.02
CA GLY A 108 -11.04 5.55 0.02
C GLY A 108 -9.84 5.35 -0.91
N GLU A 109 -9.62 4.13 -1.39
CA GLU A 109 -8.49 3.79 -2.26
C GLU A 109 -8.84 2.61 -3.18
N TYR A 110 -8.72 2.80 -4.49
CA TYR A 110 -8.86 1.68 -5.42
C TYR A 110 -7.69 0.70 -5.33
N THR A 111 -7.98 -0.59 -5.46
CA THR A 111 -6.97 -1.57 -5.84
C THR A 111 -6.41 -1.22 -7.22
N PHE A 112 -5.17 -1.63 -7.51
CA PHE A 112 -4.51 -1.25 -8.77
C PHE A 112 -5.27 -1.71 -10.02
N ASP A 113 -5.95 -2.86 -9.93
CA ASP A 113 -6.80 -3.44 -10.96
C ASP A 113 -8.23 -2.86 -11.02
N GLU A 114 -8.55 -1.86 -10.18
CA GLU A 114 -9.87 -1.21 -10.08
C GLU A 114 -11.03 -2.13 -9.70
N ASN A 115 -10.76 -3.38 -9.28
CA ASN A 115 -11.80 -4.33 -8.91
C ASN A 115 -12.45 -4.03 -7.55
N LYS A 116 -11.78 -3.25 -6.68
CA LYS A 116 -12.25 -2.86 -5.33
C LYS A 116 -11.88 -1.42 -5.00
N LEU A 117 -12.66 -0.77 -4.13
CA LEU A 117 -12.50 0.59 -3.58
C LEU A 117 -12.40 0.57 -2.04
#